data_AF-A0A3P3ESY4-F1
#
_entry.id   AF-A0A3P3ESY4-F1
#
_cell.length_a   1.000
_cell.length_b   1.000
_cell.length_c   1.000
_cell.angle_alpha   90.00
_cell.angle_beta   90.00
_cell.angle_gamma   90.00
#
_symmetry.space_group_name_H-M   'P 1'
#
loop_
_entity.id
_entity.type
_entity.pdbx_description
1 polymer ?
#
loop_
_entity_poly.entity_id
_entity_poly.type
_entity_poly.pdbx_seq_one_letter_code
_entity_poly.pdbx_strand_id
1 'polypeptide(L)'
;MGIFDWFRRSPVETRSAMSGFTAELMAARESYISGRRGIAELTAAAQSCISLWEGAFALAEVDGTNLLDKRTLALTARSVALRGEAVFLIRDKLIPCSDWDLSTRDGIPKAYRLSISEAGGGTTQTALAGEVLHLRIGVDPAAPWLGTAPLRRASLTAGLLNALESALAEVYENAPLGSQIVPYPEGPETDMTTLGRSFRGQRGRVLLRESVNVSAAGGPAPAVDWKPSSVSPDIERSMSVESVAAARDAIAGAFGVLPGLFNPATTGPMVREAQRHLAQWTLQPIAGLLAQEASEKLGAAVDIDVMGPTQAFDAGGSARALATIVQAYAQAKEAGLAPTVVDAALARLDWK
;
A
#
# COMPACT_ATOMS: atom_id res chain seq x y z
N MET A 1 -32.71 30.03 -51.54
CA MET A 1 -32.82 30.14 -50.08
C MET A 1 -33.61 31.41 -49.78
N GLY A 2 -34.73 31.29 -49.07
CA GLY A 2 -35.68 32.38 -48.87
C GLY A 2 -35.26 33.34 -47.76
N ILE A 3 -35.90 34.51 -47.71
CA ILE A 3 -35.74 35.57 -46.68
C ILE A 3 -35.81 35.06 -45.23
N PHE A 4 -36.41 33.90 -44.99
CA PHE A 4 -36.51 33.25 -43.67
C PHE A 4 -35.27 32.44 -43.24
N ASP A 5 -34.29 32.19 -44.10
CA ASP A 5 -33.04 31.50 -43.71
C ASP A 5 -32.08 32.40 -42.92
N TRP A 6 -32.27 33.72 -42.92
CA TRP A 6 -31.41 34.65 -42.18
C TRP A 6 -31.63 34.60 -40.66
N PHE A 7 -32.81 34.15 -40.21
CA PHE A 7 -33.13 34.00 -38.78
C PHE A 7 -32.79 32.62 -38.20
N ARG A 8 -32.30 31.68 -39.03
CA ARG A 8 -31.82 30.38 -38.54
C ARG A 8 -30.41 30.56 -38.01
N ARG A 9 -30.27 30.58 -36.68
CA ARG A 9 -28.96 30.39 -36.03
C ARG A 9 -28.35 29.09 -36.56
N SER A 10 -27.14 29.19 -37.11
CA SER A 10 -26.31 28.03 -37.43
C SER A 10 -26.28 27.11 -36.22
N PRO A 11 -26.44 25.77 -36.38
CA PRO A 11 -26.29 24.86 -35.26
C PRO A 11 -24.93 25.13 -34.63
N VAL A 12 -24.94 25.51 -33.36
CA VAL A 12 -23.70 25.69 -32.60
C VAL A 12 -22.98 24.36 -32.68
N GLU A 13 -21.83 24.37 -33.34
CA GLU A 13 -20.93 23.24 -33.38
C GLU A 13 -20.63 22.90 -31.90
N THR A 14 -21.20 21.81 -31.41
CA THR A 14 -20.78 21.15 -30.16
C THR A 14 -19.43 20.52 -30.40
N ARG A 15 -18.43 21.34 -30.77
CA ARG A 15 -17.05 21.00 -30.46
C ARG A 15 -17.00 20.89 -28.95
N SER A 16 -16.53 19.75 -28.49
CA SER A 16 -16.19 19.46 -27.11
C SER A 16 -15.24 20.52 -26.55
N ALA A 17 -15.77 21.68 -26.19
CA ALA A 17 -15.10 22.74 -25.46
C ALA A 17 -15.10 22.41 -23.95
N MET A 18 -14.82 21.15 -23.62
CA MET A 18 -14.53 20.66 -22.28
C MET A 18 -13.33 19.72 -22.44
N SER A 19 -12.16 20.32 -22.61
CA SER A 19 -10.87 19.61 -22.76
C SER A 19 -10.31 19.07 -21.44
N GLY A 20 -11.09 19.04 -20.36
CA GLY A 20 -10.64 18.54 -19.06
C GLY A 20 -10.97 17.06 -18.89
N PHE A 21 -12.26 16.71 -18.90
CA PHE A 21 -12.69 15.42 -18.35
C PHE A 21 -12.29 14.21 -19.19
N THR A 22 -12.39 14.26 -20.52
CA THR A 22 -11.98 13.13 -21.37
C THR A 22 -10.46 13.00 -21.44
N ALA A 23 -9.72 14.11 -21.44
CA ALA A 23 -8.26 14.09 -21.41
C ALA A 23 -7.73 13.60 -20.04
N GLU A 24 -8.36 14.01 -18.94
CA GLU A 24 -8.06 13.52 -17.59
C GLU A 24 -8.44 12.06 -17.40
N LEU A 25 -9.58 11.61 -17.95
CA LEU A 25 -9.99 10.20 -17.94
C LEU A 25 -9.06 9.35 -18.83
N MET A 26 -8.65 9.85 -20.00
CA MET A 26 -7.68 9.17 -20.85
C MET A 26 -6.28 9.18 -20.24
N ALA A 27 -5.85 10.23 -19.55
CA ALA A 27 -4.60 10.26 -18.80
C ALA A 27 -4.65 9.36 -17.56
N ALA A 28 -5.81 9.27 -16.89
CA ALA A 28 -6.03 8.34 -15.78
C ALA A 28 -5.98 6.88 -16.29
N ARG A 29 -6.62 6.58 -17.42
CA ARG A 29 -6.59 5.27 -18.07
C ARG A 29 -5.23 4.93 -18.68
N GLU A 30 -4.56 5.88 -19.33
CA GLU A 30 -3.20 5.72 -19.85
C GLU A 30 -2.21 5.54 -18.70
N SER A 31 -2.41 6.21 -17.55
CA SER A 31 -1.60 5.96 -16.35
C SER A 31 -1.85 4.60 -15.69
N TYR A 32 -3.05 4.03 -15.84
CA TYR A 32 -3.39 2.67 -15.41
C TYR A 32 -2.81 1.61 -16.35
N ILE A 33 -2.76 1.88 -17.66
CA ILE A 33 -2.29 0.96 -18.71
C ILE A 33 -0.76 1.03 -18.89
N SER A 34 -0.14 2.20 -18.76
CA SER A 34 1.30 2.41 -18.97
C SER A 34 2.18 2.00 -17.78
N GLY A 35 1.58 1.49 -16.69
CA GLY A 35 2.29 0.94 -15.54
C GLY A 35 3.13 1.95 -14.75
N ARG A 36 3.13 3.24 -15.09
CA ARG A 36 3.95 4.26 -14.41
C ARG A 36 3.34 4.69 -13.05
N ARG A 37 2.05 4.43 -12.82
CA ARG A 37 1.38 4.52 -11.53
C ARG A 37 1.05 3.10 -11.05
N GLY A 38 1.39 2.79 -9.79
CA GLY A 38 1.17 1.46 -9.20
C GLY A 38 2.40 0.57 -9.09
N ILE A 39 3.58 0.97 -9.58
CA ILE A 39 4.82 0.16 -9.41
C ILE A 39 5.16 -0.03 -7.92
N ALA A 40 4.91 0.99 -7.10
CA ALA A 40 5.10 0.87 -5.66
C ALA A 40 4.15 -0.16 -5.02
N GLU A 41 3.00 -0.46 -5.62
CA GLU A 41 2.11 -1.53 -5.17
C GLU A 41 2.77 -2.90 -5.34
N LEU A 42 3.71 -3.07 -6.27
CA LEU A 42 4.44 -4.32 -6.49
C LEU A 42 5.55 -4.55 -5.46
N THR A 43 5.88 -3.54 -4.65
CA THR A 43 6.90 -3.67 -3.60
C THR A 43 6.44 -4.63 -2.51
N ALA A 44 7.37 -5.39 -1.93
CA ALA A 44 7.05 -6.30 -0.83
C ALA A 44 6.44 -5.53 0.37
N ALA A 45 6.91 -4.30 0.63
CA ALA A 45 6.38 -3.46 1.71
C ALA A 45 4.88 -3.16 1.52
N ALA A 46 4.47 -2.74 0.33
CA ALA A 46 3.06 -2.51 0.03
C ALA A 46 2.25 -3.81 0.04
N GLN A 47 2.74 -4.88 -0.60
CA GLN A 47 2.03 -6.17 -0.64
C GLN A 47 1.85 -6.80 0.74
N SER A 48 2.81 -6.65 1.65
CA SER A 48 2.67 -7.11 3.03
C SER A 48 1.56 -6.35 3.77
N CYS A 49 1.46 -5.03 3.58
CA CYS A 49 0.39 -4.23 4.17
C CYS A 49 -0.98 -4.59 3.60
N ILE A 50 -1.07 -4.75 2.27
CA ILE A 50 -2.30 -5.16 1.58
C ILE A 50 -2.76 -6.54 2.07
N SER A 51 -1.83 -7.49 2.22
CA SER A 51 -2.13 -8.84 2.74
C SER A 51 -2.64 -8.81 4.18
N LEU A 52 -2.17 -7.88 5.02
CA LEU A 52 -2.70 -7.70 6.39
C LEU A 52 -4.16 -7.22 6.36
N TRP A 53 -4.49 -6.27 5.49
CA TRP A 53 -5.87 -5.79 5.35
C TRP A 53 -6.80 -6.92 4.88
N GLU A 54 -6.36 -7.70 3.89
CA GLU A 54 -7.12 -8.84 3.37
C GLU A 54 -7.33 -9.93 4.40
N GLY A 55 -6.28 -10.31 5.12
CA GLY A 55 -6.35 -11.33 6.16
C GLY A 55 -7.34 -10.92 7.25
N ALA A 56 -7.29 -9.66 7.68
CA ALA A 56 -8.21 -9.13 8.68
C ALA A 56 -9.66 -9.11 8.18
N PHE A 57 -9.92 -8.65 6.96
CA PHE A 57 -11.28 -8.66 6.38
C PHE A 57 -11.78 -10.09 6.09
N ALA A 58 -10.92 -11.01 5.70
CA ALA A 58 -11.29 -12.41 5.49
C ALA A 58 -11.66 -13.13 6.80
N LEU A 59 -11.09 -12.66 7.92
CA LEU A 59 -11.39 -13.16 9.27
C LEU A 59 -12.59 -12.47 9.91
N ALA A 60 -13.04 -11.33 9.37
CA ALA A 60 -14.10 -10.53 9.95
C ALA A 60 -15.39 -11.34 10.15
N GLU A 61 -16.08 -11.05 11.25
CA GLU A 61 -17.41 -11.56 11.51
C GLU A 61 -18.42 -10.58 10.93
N VAL A 62 -19.44 -11.12 10.24
CA VAL A 62 -20.50 -10.34 9.61
C VAL A 62 -21.83 -10.82 10.15
N ASP A 63 -22.61 -9.88 10.65
CA ASP A 63 -23.99 -10.09 11.07
C ASP A 63 -24.95 -9.35 10.13
N GLY A 64 -26.13 -9.93 9.91
CA GLY A 64 -27.22 -9.30 9.15
C GLY A 64 -27.25 -9.58 7.64
N THR A 65 -26.21 -10.19 7.06
CA THR A 65 -26.24 -10.61 5.64
C THR A 65 -25.32 -11.79 5.35
N ASN A 66 -25.73 -12.63 4.37
CA ASN A 66 -24.90 -13.73 3.84
C ASN A 66 -24.18 -13.34 2.53
N LEU A 67 -24.42 -12.14 2.00
CA LEU A 67 -23.82 -11.70 0.74
C LEU A 67 -22.35 -11.29 0.89
N LEU A 68 -21.95 -10.85 2.09
CA LEU A 68 -20.58 -10.47 2.42
C LEU A 68 -19.82 -11.68 2.99
N ASP A 69 -19.53 -12.65 2.12
CA ASP A 69 -18.73 -13.80 2.50
C ASP A 69 -17.24 -13.44 2.67
N LYS A 70 -16.48 -14.33 3.32
CA LYS A 70 -15.05 -14.14 3.59
C LYS A 70 -14.23 -13.84 2.33
N ARG A 71 -14.61 -14.44 1.19
CA ARG A 71 -13.96 -14.21 -0.09
C ARG A 71 -14.23 -12.80 -0.62
N THR A 72 -15.48 -12.35 -0.55
CA THR A 72 -15.89 -11.01 -0.98
C THR A 72 -15.21 -9.97 -0.10
N LEU A 73 -15.17 -10.16 1.22
CA LEU A 73 -14.47 -9.25 2.12
C LEU A 73 -12.96 -9.16 1.85
N ALA A 74 -12.29 -10.30 1.59
CA ALA A 74 -10.89 -10.30 1.19
C ALA A 74 -10.66 -9.53 -0.13
N LEU A 75 -11.56 -9.71 -1.11
CA LEU A 75 -11.52 -8.97 -2.38
C LEU A 75 -11.77 -7.47 -2.17
N THR A 76 -12.74 -7.12 -1.31
CA THR A 76 -13.04 -5.74 -0.93
C THR A 76 -11.82 -5.08 -0.34
N ALA A 77 -11.18 -5.69 0.66
CA ALA A 77 -9.99 -5.16 1.30
C ALA A 77 -8.85 -4.91 0.30
N ARG A 78 -8.58 -5.88 -0.59
CA ARG A 78 -7.59 -5.74 -1.66
C ARG A 78 -7.92 -4.57 -2.59
N SER A 79 -9.16 -4.48 -3.06
CA SER A 79 -9.60 -3.42 -3.96
C SER A 79 -9.49 -2.04 -3.30
N VAL A 80 -9.91 -1.92 -2.05
CA VAL A 80 -9.80 -0.68 -1.27
C VAL A 80 -8.34 -0.31 -1.02
N ALA A 81 -7.47 -1.27 -0.72
CA ALA A 81 -6.06 -1.01 -0.49
C ALA A 81 -5.33 -0.52 -1.76
N LEU A 82 -5.68 -1.06 -2.94
CA LEU A 82 -5.04 -0.71 -4.20
C LEU A 82 -5.65 0.51 -4.89
N ARG A 83 -6.97 0.66 -4.82
CA ARG A 83 -7.73 1.68 -5.59
C ARG A 83 -8.31 2.77 -4.70
N GLY A 84 -8.49 2.51 -3.42
CA GLY A 84 -9.25 3.36 -2.50
C GLY A 84 -10.76 3.12 -2.55
N GLU A 85 -11.20 2.15 -3.35
CA GLU A 85 -12.61 1.89 -3.62
C GLU A 85 -12.84 0.45 -4.03
N ALA A 86 -14.04 -0.06 -3.72
CA ALA A 86 -14.51 -1.38 -4.11
C ALA A 86 -15.97 -1.30 -4.54
N VAL A 87 -16.27 -1.82 -5.72
CA VAL A 87 -17.59 -1.77 -6.34
C VAL A 87 -18.08 -3.17 -6.64
N PHE A 88 -19.29 -3.47 -6.18
CA PHE A 88 -19.97 -4.73 -6.43
C PHE A 88 -21.38 -4.49 -6.96
N LEU A 89 -21.76 -5.23 -7.99
CA LEU A 89 -23.15 -5.31 -8.42
C LEU A 89 -23.90 -6.29 -7.51
N ILE A 90 -25.04 -5.83 -6.96
CA ILE A 90 -25.91 -6.62 -6.09
C ILE A 90 -26.90 -7.41 -6.94
N ARG A 91 -26.82 -8.74 -6.85
CA ARG A 91 -27.77 -9.73 -7.40
C ARG A 91 -27.99 -10.79 -6.33
N ASP A 92 -28.09 -12.06 -6.72
CA ASP A 92 -28.10 -13.20 -5.78
C ASP A 92 -26.76 -13.36 -5.03
N LYS A 93 -25.71 -12.72 -5.54
CA LYS A 93 -24.37 -12.62 -4.96
C LYS A 93 -23.81 -11.23 -5.24
N LEU A 94 -22.73 -10.86 -4.54
CA LEU A 94 -21.95 -9.67 -4.88
C LEU A 94 -21.00 -10.00 -6.04
N ILE A 95 -21.18 -9.31 -7.16
CA ILE A 95 -20.38 -9.49 -8.36
C ILE A 95 -19.36 -8.36 -8.42
N PRO A 96 -18.05 -8.63 -8.30
CA PRO A 96 -17.02 -7.58 -8.35
C PRO A 96 -16.99 -6.92 -9.73
N CYS A 97 -16.97 -5.60 -9.75
CA CYS A 97 -16.83 -4.82 -10.98
C CYS A 97 -15.36 -4.41 -11.18
N SER A 98 -14.86 -4.54 -12.40
CA SER A 98 -13.46 -4.21 -12.72
C SER A 98 -13.24 -2.73 -13.04
N ASP A 99 -14.25 -2.10 -13.64
CA ASP A 99 -14.28 -0.67 -13.97
C ASP A 99 -15.72 -0.14 -13.85
N TRP A 100 -15.87 1.16 -13.60
CA TRP A 100 -17.17 1.80 -13.48
C TRP A 100 -17.10 3.27 -13.86
N ASP A 101 -18.23 3.76 -14.36
CA ASP A 101 -18.49 5.17 -14.57
C ASP A 101 -19.79 5.52 -13.86
N LEU A 102 -19.91 6.71 -13.27
CA LEU A 102 -21.06 7.06 -12.45
C LEU A 102 -21.58 8.45 -12.79
N SER A 103 -22.90 8.59 -12.68
CA SER A 103 -23.59 9.88 -12.75
C SER A 103 -24.01 10.29 -11.35
N THR A 104 -23.67 11.52 -10.96
CA THR A 104 -24.07 12.11 -9.68
C THR A 104 -25.16 13.16 -9.83
N ARG A 105 -25.89 13.39 -8.74
CA ARG A 105 -26.73 14.57 -8.52
C ARG A 105 -26.42 15.09 -7.13
N ASP A 106 -26.08 16.37 -7.01
CA ASP A 106 -25.69 16.99 -5.73
C ASP A 106 -24.54 16.25 -5.03
N GLY A 107 -23.61 15.69 -5.80
CA GLY A 107 -22.48 14.89 -5.29
C GLY A 107 -22.84 13.46 -4.89
N ILE A 108 -24.11 13.05 -5.00
CA ILE A 108 -24.59 11.70 -4.65
C ILE A 108 -24.70 10.85 -5.91
N PRO A 109 -24.10 9.65 -5.96
CA PRO A 109 -24.24 8.73 -7.10
C PRO A 109 -25.69 8.29 -7.32
N LYS A 110 -26.15 8.34 -8.58
CA LYS A 110 -27.51 7.95 -8.98
C LYS A 110 -27.53 6.68 -9.82
N ALA A 111 -26.60 6.55 -10.75
CA ALA A 111 -26.50 5.42 -11.66
C ALA A 111 -25.04 5.13 -11.96
N TYR A 112 -24.77 3.85 -12.19
CA TYR A 112 -23.46 3.33 -12.52
C TYR A 112 -23.52 2.60 -13.87
N ARG A 113 -22.49 2.77 -14.67
CA ARG A 113 -22.17 1.90 -15.80
C ARG A 113 -20.98 1.04 -15.38
N LEU A 114 -21.26 -0.22 -15.10
CA LEU A 114 -20.33 -1.19 -14.53
C LEU A 114 -19.76 -2.10 -15.62
N SER A 115 -18.49 -2.44 -15.50
CA SER A 115 -17.84 -3.50 -16.27
C SER A 115 -17.61 -4.72 -15.38
N ILE A 116 -18.18 -5.85 -15.77
CA ILE A 116 -18.08 -7.14 -15.07
C ILE A 116 -17.08 -8.00 -15.82
N SER A 117 -16.04 -8.43 -15.12
CA SER A 117 -15.03 -9.32 -15.69
C SER A 117 -15.49 -10.77 -15.60
N GLU A 118 -15.61 -11.43 -16.76
CA GLU A 118 -15.89 -12.86 -16.87
C GLU A 118 -14.74 -13.54 -17.63
N ALA A 119 -14.44 -14.80 -17.30
CA ALA A 119 -13.34 -15.54 -17.93
C ALA A 119 -13.49 -15.66 -19.46
N GLY A 120 -14.73 -15.60 -19.96
CA GLY A 120 -15.06 -15.68 -21.40
C GLY A 120 -15.21 -14.33 -22.12
N GLY A 121 -14.95 -13.21 -21.44
CA GLY A 121 -15.13 -11.86 -22.00
C GLY A 121 -16.08 -11.02 -21.15
N GLY A 122 -15.65 -9.81 -20.80
CA GLY A 122 -16.39 -8.94 -19.89
C GLY A 122 -17.68 -8.39 -20.47
N THR A 123 -18.64 -8.08 -19.59
CA THR A 123 -19.91 -7.45 -19.95
C THR A 123 -20.02 -6.08 -19.32
N THR A 124 -20.76 -5.17 -19.96
CA THR A 124 -21.05 -3.85 -19.39
C THR A 124 -22.54 -3.74 -19.11
N GLN A 125 -22.89 -3.32 -17.90
CA GLN A 125 -24.27 -3.17 -17.45
C GLN A 125 -24.48 -1.81 -16.80
N THR A 126 -25.63 -1.19 -17.06
CA THR A 126 -26.07 -0.01 -16.30
C THR A 126 -26.93 -0.46 -15.14
N ALA A 127 -26.64 0.05 -13.95
CA ALA A 127 -27.35 -0.27 -12.70
C ALA A 127 -27.66 1.01 -11.93
N LEU A 128 -28.74 1.00 -11.16
CA LEU A 128 -29.07 2.11 -10.26
C LEU A 128 -28.17 2.08 -9.03
N ALA A 129 -27.98 3.23 -8.36
CA ALA A 129 -27.11 3.30 -7.19
C ALA A 129 -27.52 2.37 -6.04
N GLY A 130 -28.81 2.06 -5.90
CA GLY A 130 -29.32 1.09 -4.92
C GLY A 130 -28.95 -0.37 -5.23
N GLU A 131 -28.60 -0.69 -6.48
CA GLU A 131 -28.20 -2.03 -6.90
C GLU A 131 -26.68 -2.24 -6.85
N VAL A 132 -25.92 -1.22 -6.41
CA VAL A 132 -24.46 -1.22 -6.47
C VAL A 132 -23.92 -0.92 -5.09
N LEU A 133 -23.13 -1.82 -4.52
CA LEU A 133 -22.42 -1.56 -3.28
C LEU A 133 -21.10 -0.86 -3.60
N HIS A 134 -20.87 0.36 -3.10
CA HIS A 134 -19.69 1.16 -3.41
C HIS A 134 -19.00 1.69 -2.15
N LEU A 135 -18.00 0.95 -1.69
CA LEU A 135 -17.11 1.37 -0.61
C LEU A 135 -16.03 2.31 -1.12
N ARG A 136 -15.79 3.41 -0.42
CA ARG A 136 -14.78 4.44 -0.76
C ARG A 136 -14.02 4.86 0.49
N ILE A 137 -12.72 5.08 0.36
CA ILE A 137 -11.85 5.61 1.41
C ILE A 137 -11.02 6.77 0.89
N GLY A 138 -10.53 7.63 1.78
CA GLY A 138 -9.58 8.69 1.39
C GLY A 138 -10.14 9.69 0.39
N VAL A 139 -11.44 9.90 0.44
CA VAL A 139 -12.18 10.70 -0.52
C VAL A 139 -11.77 12.17 -0.46
N ASP A 140 -11.65 12.81 -1.61
CA ASP A 140 -11.44 14.27 -1.72
C ASP A 140 -12.79 15.00 -1.59
N PRO A 141 -12.91 16.05 -0.75
CA PRO A 141 -14.12 16.87 -0.68
C PRO A 141 -14.62 17.41 -2.03
N ALA A 142 -13.73 17.61 -3.01
CA ALA A 142 -14.09 18.05 -4.36
C ALA A 142 -14.74 16.94 -5.21
N ALA A 143 -14.47 15.66 -4.89
CA ALA A 143 -15.00 14.49 -5.60
C ALA A 143 -15.47 13.42 -4.60
N PRO A 144 -16.57 13.66 -3.84
CA PRO A 144 -17.03 12.77 -2.77
C PRO A 144 -17.42 11.36 -3.24
N TRP A 145 -17.60 11.16 -4.54
CA TRP A 145 -17.96 9.89 -5.17
C TRP A 145 -16.77 9.02 -5.58
N LEU A 146 -15.53 9.47 -5.39
CA LEU A 146 -14.32 8.74 -5.81
C LEU A 146 -13.41 8.43 -4.62
N GLY A 147 -12.96 7.18 -4.52
CA GLY A 147 -11.96 6.76 -3.53
C GLY A 147 -10.52 7.13 -3.92
N THR A 148 -9.65 7.24 -2.92
CA THR A 148 -8.21 7.44 -3.10
C THR A 148 -7.41 6.40 -2.34
N ALA A 149 -6.63 5.60 -3.08
CA ALA A 149 -5.75 4.59 -2.49
C ALA A 149 -4.70 5.21 -1.53
N PRO A 150 -4.31 4.49 -0.46
CA PRO A 150 -3.24 4.90 0.45
C PRO A 150 -1.96 5.35 -0.27
N LEU A 151 -1.47 4.58 -1.25
CA LEU A 151 -0.24 4.92 -1.99
C LEU A 151 -0.40 6.13 -2.90
N ARG A 152 -1.61 6.42 -3.38
CA ARG A 152 -1.87 7.64 -4.14
C ARG A 152 -1.72 8.88 -3.24
N ARG A 153 -2.13 8.78 -1.97
CA ARG A 153 -1.91 9.82 -0.95
C ARG A 153 -0.43 9.94 -0.54
N ALA A 154 0.33 8.85 -0.62
CA ALA A 154 1.78 8.80 -0.33
C ALA A 154 2.66 8.71 -1.58
N SER A 155 2.25 9.35 -2.68
CA SER A 155 2.86 9.15 -4.02
C SER A 155 4.34 9.55 -4.11
N LEU A 156 4.77 10.57 -3.35
CA LEU A 156 6.19 10.98 -3.30
C LEU A 156 7.07 9.88 -2.68
N THR A 157 6.63 9.32 -1.56
CA THR A 157 7.34 8.23 -0.87
C THR A 157 7.33 6.95 -1.69
N ALA A 158 6.19 6.64 -2.32
CA ALA A 158 6.06 5.51 -3.24
C ALA A 158 7.03 5.62 -4.42
N GLY A 159 7.15 6.80 -5.02
CA GLY A 159 8.13 7.09 -6.08
C GLY A 159 9.57 6.97 -5.59
N LEU A 160 9.87 7.46 -4.39
CA LEU A 160 11.19 7.35 -3.77
C LEU A 160 11.59 5.89 -3.54
N LEU A 161 10.71 5.07 -2.95
CA LEU A 161 11.02 3.65 -2.71
C LEU A 161 11.32 2.93 -4.04
N ASN A 162 10.48 3.14 -5.06
CA ASN A 162 10.70 2.56 -6.37
C ASN A 162 12.05 2.98 -6.99
N ALA A 163 12.39 4.27 -6.90
CA ALA A 163 13.66 4.78 -7.41
C ALA A 163 14.86 4.16 -6.66
N LEU A 164 14.79 4.05 -5.34
CA LEU A 164 15.83 3.45 -4.51
C LEU A 164 16.01 1.95 -4.80
N GLU A 165 14.91 1.17 -4.85
CA GLU A 165 14.98 -0.26 -5.12
C GLU A 165 15.48 -0.55 -6.54
N SER A 166 15.06 0.24 -7.53
CA SER A 166 15.55 0.12 -8.92
C SER A 166 17.03 0.46 -9.03
N ALA A 167 17.47 1.57 -8.41
CA ALA A 167 18.87 1.98 -8.42
C ALA A 167 19.77 0.97 -7.71
N LEU A 168 19.33 0.44 -6.56
CA LEU A 168 20.07 -0.62 -5.86
C LEU A 168 20.15 -1.89 -6.70
N ALA A 169 19.05 -2.32 -7.35
CA ALA A 169 19.07 -3.49 -8.24
C ALA A 169 20.08 -3.30 -9.39
N GLU A 170 20.08 -2.14 -10.04
CA GLU A 170 21.01 -1.81 -11.12
C GLU A 170 22.48 -1.82 -10.64
N VAL A 171 22.75 -1.25 -9.45
CA VAL A 171 24.10 -1.24 -8.85
C VAL A 171 24.53 -2.66 -8.51
N TYR A 172 23.67 -3.49 -7.93
CA TYR A 172 24.00 -4.88 -7.59
C TYR A 172 24.25 -5.77 -8.81
N GLU A 173 23.63 -5.44 -9.95
CA GLU A 173 23.82 -6.13 -11.22
C GLU A 173 25.10 -5.67 -11.94
N ASN A 174 25.33 -4.36 -12.03
CA ASN A 174 26.32 -3.79 -12.94
C ASN A 174 27.60 -3.30 -12.27
N ALA A 175 27.59 -2.97 -10.98
CA ALA A 175 28.76 -2.41 -10.32
C ALA A 175 29.84 -3.47 -10.06
N PRO A 176 31.13 -3.10 -10.19
CA PRO A 176 32.25 -4.00 -9.93
C PRO A 176 32.50 -4.19 -8.43
N LEU A 177 31.54 -4.79 -7.72
CA LEU A 177 31.59 -4.93 -6.25
C LEU A 177 32.78 -5.78 -5.78
N GLY A 178 33.51 -5.28 -4.79
CA GLY A 178 34.71 -5.90 -4.24
C GLY A 178 35.89 -5.95 -5.20
N SER A 179 35.79 -5.36 -6.38
CA SER A 179 36.87 -5.35 -7.36
C SER A 179 37.91 -4.28 -7.01
N GLN A 180 39.18 -4.57 -7.33
CA GLN A 180 40.31 -3.73 -6.97
C GLN A 180 41.25 -3.53 -8.14
N ILE A 181 41.89 -2.37 -8.20
CA ILE A 181 42.99 -2.10 -9.12
C ILE A 181 44.28 -2.07 -8.29
N VAL A 182 45.20 -2.98 -8.57
CA VAL A 182 46.53 -3.10 -7.98
C VAL A 182 47.56 -2.60 -8.99
N PRO A 183 48.44 -1.64 -8.68
CA PRO A 183 49.43 -1.21 -9.65
C PRO A 183 50.56 -2.25 -9.84
N TYR A 184 51.02 -2.50 -11.08
CA TYR A 184 52.15 -3.40 -11.42
C TYR A 184 53.09 -2.75 -12.45
N PRO A 185 54.42 -2.93 -12.36
CA PRO A 185 55.36 -2.36 -13.32
C PRO A 185 55.49 -3.19 -14.62
N GLU A 186 55.30 -2.51 -15.75
CA GLU A 186 55.68 -2.83 -17.14
C GLU A 186 55.02 -4.03 -17.90
N GLY A 187 54.35 -3.67 -19.00
CA GLY A 187 54.02 -4.48 -20.18
C GLY A 187 53.36 -3.59 -21.26
N PRO A 188 53.73 -3.67 -22.55
CA PRO A 188 53.21 -2.73 -23.56
C PRO A 188 51.84 -3.17 -24.12
N GLU A 189 51.01 -2.17 -24.48
CA GLU A 189 49.77 -2.25 -25.28
C GLU A 189 48.45 -2.70 -24.60
N THR A 190 48.14 -2.22 -23.40
CA THR A 190 46.83 -2.51 -22.78
C THR A 190 45.74 -1.48 -23.13
N ASP A 191 44.68 -1.87 -23.83
CA ASP A 191 43.51 -1.01 -24.13
C ASP A 191 42.67 -0.74 -22.88
N MET A 192 42.82 0.46 -22.32
CA MET A 192 42.15 0.93 -21.11
C MET A 192 40.62 0.94 -21.21
N THR A 193 40.05 1.05 -22.41
CA THR A 193 38.59 1.07 -22.59
C THR A 193 37.98 -0.33 -22.53
N THR A 194 38.66 -1.32 -23.14
CA THR A 194 38.31 -2.74 -23.03
C THR A 194 38.49 -3.23 -21.60
N LEU A 195 39.55 -2.79 -20.91
CA LEU A 195 39.76 -3.09 -19.49
C LEU A 195 38.66 -2.51 -18.59
N GLY A 196 38.27 -1.25 -18.81
CA GLY A 196 37.18 -0.63 -18.04
C GLY A 196 35.85 -1.35 -18.21
N ARG A 197 35.51 -1.78 -19.44
CA ARG A 197 34.30 -2.59 -19.69
C ARG A 197 34.37 -3.97 -19.03
N SER A 198 35.57 -4.54 -18.93
CA SER A 198 35.79 -5.86 -18.34
C SER A 198 35.42 -5.95 -16.86
N PHE A 199 35.24 -4.82 -16.17
CA PHE A 199 34.81 -4.77 -14.77
C PHE A 199 33.30 -4.78 -14.57
N ARG A 200 32.50 -4.41 -15.57
CA ARG A 200 31.04 -4.32 -15.39
C ARG A 200 30.47 -5.70 -15.00
N GLY A 201 29.71 -5.74 -13.92
CA GLY A 201 29.10 -6.95 -13.35
C GLY A 201 30.08 -7.97 -12.78
N GLN A 202 31.39 -7.67 -12.74
CA GLN A 202 32.39 -8.58 -12.17
C GLN A 202 32.53 -8.37 -10.66
N ARG A 203 32.62 -9.46 -9.90
CA ARG A 203 32.76 -9.44 -8.44
C ARG A 203 34.15 -9.89 -8.02
N GLY A 204 34.81 -9.10 -7.17
CA GLY A 204 36.12 -9.45 -6.61
C GLY A 204 37.25 -9.51 -7.65
N ARG A 205 37.09 -8.87 -8.82
CA ARG A 205 38.12 -8.89 -9.86
C ARG A 205 39.26 -7.98 -9.46
N VAL A 206 40.48 -8.50 -9.51
CA VAL A 206 41.69 -7.71 -9.32
C VAL A 206 42.29 -7.42 -10.68
N LEU A 207 42.44 -6.14 -11.02
CA LEU A 207 43.18 -5.73 -12.21
C LEU A 207 44.54 -5.19 -11.80
N LEU A 208 45.57 -5.68 -12.49
CA LEU A 208 46.90 -5.12 -12.39
C LEU A 208 46.99 -3.93 -13.36
N ARG A 209 47.14 -2.70 -12.86
CA ARG A 209 47.24 -1.47 -13.68
C ARG A 209 48.69 -1.00 -13.72
N GLU A 210 49.16 -0.52 -14.85
CA GLU A 210 50.50 0.08 -14.96
C GLU A 210 50.66 1.27 -14.00
N SER A 211 51.74 1.28 -13.20
CA SER A 211 52.05 2.46 -12.37
C SER A 211 52.73 3.55 -13.21
N VAL A 212 52.34 4.80 -13.01
CA VAL A 212 52.85 5.98 -13.74
C VAL A 212 54.06 6.63 -13.07
N ASN A 213 54.60 6.03 -12.00
CA ASN A 213 55.77 6.57 -11.30
C ASN A 213 57.06 6.08 -11.98
N VAL A 214 57.64 6.96 -12.81
CA VAL A 214 58.96 6.77 -13.39
C VAL A 214 59.99 6.74 -12.26
N SER A 215 60.73 5.64 -12.12
CA SER A 215 61.87 5.51 -11.22
C SER A 215 63.05 6.36 -11.70
N ALA A 216 62.93 7.68 -11.62
CA ALA A 216 64.07 8.57 -11.76
C ALA A 216 64.97 8.43 -10.51
N ALA A 217 66.11 7.76 -10.69
CA ALA A 217 67.27 7.71 -9.79
C ALA A 217 67.12 6.92 -8.46
N GLY A 218 67.34 5.59 -8.52
CA GLY A 218 68.15 4.84 -7.55
C GLY A 218 67.77 4.82 -6.06
N GLY A 219 66.59 5.28 -5.65
CA GLY A 219 66.08 5.17 -4.28
C GLY A 219 65.30 3.87 -4.01
N PRO A 220 65.07 3.47 -2.74
CA PRO A 220 64.35 2.25 -2.40
C PRO A 220 62.96 2.24 -3.06
N ALA A 221 62.66 1.19 -3.82
CA ALA A 221 61.40 1.04 -4.54
C ALA A 221 60.20 1.24 -3.61
N PRO A 222 59.19 2.05 -3.99
CA PRO A 222 58.15 2.44 -3.05
C PRO A 222 57.15 1.30 -2.89
N ALA A 223 57.18 0.64 -1.72
CA ALA A 223 56.09 -0.23 -1.25
C ALA A 223 54.71 0.50 -1.17
N VAL A 224 54.69 1.82 -1.40
CA VAL A 224 53.52 2.69 -1.48
C VAL A 224 52.72 2.49 -2.77
N ASP A 225 53.36 2.02 -3.85
CA ASP A 225 52.72 1.85 -5.17
C ASP A 225 51.81 0.61 -5.25
N TRP A 226 51.82 -0.25 -4.23
CA TRP A 226 51.06 -1.51 -4.21
C TRP A 226 49.71 -1.40 -3.50
N LYS A 227 49.26 -0.18 -3.20
CA LYS A 227 47.99 0.02 -2.49
C LYS A 227 46.82 -0.27 -3.43
N PRO A 228 45.99 -1.29 -3.17
CA PRO A 228 44.82 -1.56 -3.99
C PRO A 228 43.83 -0.40 -3.90
N SER A 229 43.37 0.07 -5.06
CA SER A 229 42.28 1.04 -5.16
C SER A 229 40.98 0.29 -5.44
N SER A 230 40.02 0.38 -4.52
CA SER A 230 38.68 -0.20 -4.74
C SER A 230 37.97 0.55 -5.86
N VAL A 231 37.37 -0.19 -6.79
CA VAL A 231 36.46 0.35 -7.81
C VAL A 231 34.99 0.18 -7.44
N SER A 232 34.73 -0.33 -6.23
CA SER A 232 33.37 -0.46 -5.72
C SER A 232 32.78 0.93 -5.45
N PRO A 233 31.54 1.21 -5.88
CA PRO A 233 30.84 2.42 -5.46
C PRO A 233 30.77 2.50 -3.92
N ASP A 234 31.01 3.69 -3.37
CA ASP A 234 30.85 3.96 -1.94
C ASP A 234 29.37 4.14 -1.62
N ILE A 235 28.69 3.02 -1.34
CA ILE A 235 27.27 2.98 -1.01
C ILE A 235 27.05 3.40 0.46
N GLU A 236 28.06 3.27 1.31
CA GLU A 236 27.96 3.57 2.75
C GLU A 236 27.69 5.06 3.00
N ARG A 237 28.36 5.95 2.26
CA ARG A 237 28.11 7.40 2.34
C ARG A 237 26.77 7.85 1.78
N SER A 238 26.13 7.02 0.96
CA SER A 238 24.85 7.36 0.32
C SER A 238 23.64 7.16 1.22
N MET A 239 23.82 6.58 2.42
CA MET A 239 22.75 6.28 3.38
C MET A 239 21.56 5.55 2.73
N SER A 240 21.85 4.67 1.77
CA SER A 240 20.83 4.00 0.96
C SER A 240 20.01 3.02 1.80
N VAL A 241 20.62 2.41 2.81
CA VAL A 241 19.95 1.45 3.71
C VAL A 241 18.91 2.18 4.57
N GLU A 242 19.30 3.32 5.15
CA GLU A 242 18.45 4.17 5.98
C GLU A 242 17.32 4.76 5.15
N SER A 243 17.62 5.22 3.94
CA SER A 243 16.62 5.80 3.04
C SER A 243 15.57 4.77 2.60
N VAL A 244 15.99 3.53 2.30
CA VAL A 244 15.07 2.44 1.98
C VAL A 244 14.23 2.03 3.19
N ALA A 245 14.84 1.89 4.37
CA ALA A 245 14.12 1.57 5.60
C ALA A 245 13.06 2.64 5.93
N ALA A 246 13.44 3.92 5.92
CA ALA A 246 12.53 5.03 6.17
C ALA A 246 11.39 5.11 5.14
N ALA A 247 11.67 4.84 3.86
CA ALA A 247 10.64 4.81 2.82
C ALA A 247 9.65 3.66 3.04
N ARG A 248 10.11 2.47 3.43
CA ARG A 248 9.25 1.33 3.78
C ARG A 248 8.38 1.62 5.00
N ASP A 249 8.95 2.22 6.04
CA ASP A 249 8.24 2.60 7.25
C ASP A 249 7.14 3.64 6.97
N ALA A 250 7.45 4.65 6.15
CA ALA A 250 6.48 5.65 5.74
C ALA A 250 5.34 5.05 4.89
N ILE A 251 5.63 4.07 4.04
CA ILE A 251 4.61 3.33 3.30
C ILE A 251 3.73 2.51 4.26
N ALA A 252 4.31 1.78 5.22
CA ALA A 252 3.55 1.05 6.22
C ALA A 252 2.60 1.98 6.98
N GLY A 253 3.09 3.16 7.38
CA GLY A 253 2.29 4.20 8.02
C GLY A 253 1.11 4.68 7.17
N ALA A 254 1.27 4.79 5.84
CA ALA A 254 0.17 5.18 4.94
C ALA A 254 -0.98 4.15 4.90
N PHE A 255 -0.66 2.87 5.12
CA PHE A 255 -1.64 1.77 5.29
C PHE A 255 -2.11 1.60 6.74
N GLY A 256 -1.70 2.47 7.66
CA GLY A 256 -2.04 2.35 9.09
C GLY A 256 -1.32 1.21 9.83
N VAL A 257 -0.33 0.59 9.18
CA VAL A 257 0.51 -0.47 9.76
C VAL A 257 1.69 0.18 10.47
N LEU A 258 1.84 -0.08 11.77
CA LEU A 258 2.96 0.45 12.52
C LEU A 258 4.28 -0.21 12.07
N PRO A 259 5.35 0.56 11.77
CA PRO A 259 6.64 0.02 11.34
C PRO A 259 7.23 -1.04 12.29
N GLY A 260 6.94 -0.90 13.60
CA GLY A 260 7.35 -1.86 14.62
C GLY A 260 6.87 -3.29 14.35
N LEU A 261 5.81 -3.50 13.56
CA LEU A 261 5.35 -4.84 13.21
C LEU A 261 6.37 -5.63 12.37
N PHE A 262 7.17 -4.94 11.55
CA PHE A 262 8.17 -5.57 10.67
C PHE A 262 9.59 -5.56 11.25
N ASN A 263 9.78 -5.02 12.45
CA ASN A 263 11.08 -4.98 13.08
C ASN A 263 11.46 -6.37 13.62
N PRO A 264 12.64 -6.93 13.27
CA PRO A 264 13.07 -8.25 13.71
C PRO A 264 13.27 -8.37 15.23
N ALA A 265 13.45 -7.25 15.94
CA ALA A 265 13.60 -7.23 17.40
C ALA A 265 12.25 -7.13 18.15
N THR A 266 11.12 -7.14 17.44
CA THR A 266 9.80 -6.95 18.04
C THR A 266 9.37 -8.16 18.87
N THR A 267 8.75 -7.87 20.01
CA THR A 267 8.25 -8.89 20.94
C THR A 267 6.76 -9.14 20.74
N GLY A 268 6.29 -10.32 21.19
CA GLY A 268 4.87 -10.70 21.09
C GLY A 268 3.88 -9.64 21.58
N PRO A 269 4.06 -8.99 22.76
CA PRO A 269 3.19 -7.90 23.20
C PRO A 269 3.08 -6.74 22.20
N MET A 270 4.20 -6.29 21.64
CA MET A 270 4.21 -5.19 20.67
C MET A 270 3.51 -5.59 19.36
N VAL A 271 3.66 -6.84 18.90
CA VAL A 271 2.92 -7.36 17.73
C VAL A 271 1.41 -7.25 17.96
N ARG A 272 0.93 -7.60 19.17
CA ARG A 272 -0.49 -7.52 19.51
C ARG A 272 -1.01 -6.09 19.53
N GLU A 273 -0.26 -5.15 20.12
CA GLU A 273 -0.65 -3.73 20.10
C GLU A 273 -0.63 -3.14 18.69
N ALA A 274 0.33 -3.53 17.85
CA ALA A 274 0.37 -3.10 16.45
C ALA A 274 -0.82 -3.64 15.64
N GLN A 275 -1.20 -4.90 15.85
CA GLN A 275 -2.39 -5.50 15.24
C GLN A 275 -3.68 -4.82 15.74
N ARG A 276 -3.79 -4.56 17.04
CA ARG A 276 -4.93 -3.82 17.61
C ARG A 276 -5.03 -2.41 17.05
N HIS A 277 -3.91 -1.69 16.94
CA HIS A 277 -3.87 -0.36 16.34
C HIS A 277 -4.36 -0.38 14.90
N LEU A 278 -3.86 -1.31 14.08
CA LEU A 278 -4.28 -1.48 12.69
C LEU A 278 -5.78 -1.75 12.60
N ALA A 279 -6.28 -2.71 13.38
CA ALA A 279 -7.67 -3.09 13.39
C ALA A 279 -8.57 -1.92 13.85
N GLN A 280 -8.21 -1.24 14.94
CA GLN A 280 -9.02 -0.18 15.54
C GLN A 280 -9.04 1.11 14.71
N TRP A 281 -7.90 1.59 14.24
CA TRP A 281 -7.79 2.91 13.61
C TRP A 281 -7.96 2.89 12.11
N THR A 282 -7.72 1.73 11.47
CA THR A 282 -7.74 1.63 10.01
C THR A 282 -8.84 0.71 9.53
N LEU A 283 -8.91 -0.52 10.01
CA LEU A 283 -9.78 -1.53 9.40
C LEU A 283 -11.23 -1.45 9.89
N GLN A 284 -11.47 -1.27 11.19
CA GLN A 284 -12.81 -1.17 11.76
C GLN A 284 -13.59 0.04 11.21
N PRO A 285 -12.99 1.24 11.03
CA PRO A 285 -13.68 2.34 10.36
C PRO A 285 -14.05 2.04 8.91
N ILE A 286 -13.18 1.35 8.16
CA ILE A 286 -13.48 0.93 6.77
C ILE A 286 -14.61 -0.10 6.76
N ALA A 287 -14.60 -1.05 7.70
CA ALA A 287 -15.66 -2.03 7.89
C ALA A 287 -16.99 -1.34 8.26
N GLY A 288 -16.96 -0.31 9.12
CA GLY A 288 -18.14 0.49 9.46
C GLY A 288 -18.73 1.23 8.26
N LEU A 289 -17.90 1.81 7.38
CA LEU A 289 -18.37 2.43 6.13
C LEU A 289 -19.02 1.40 5.20
N LEU A 290 -18.44 0.21 5.11
CA LEU A 290 -18.99 -0.90 4.33
C LEU A 290 -20.33 -1.38 4.91
N ALA A 291 -20.40 -1.52 6.23
CA ALA A 291 -21.59 -1.95 6.96
C ALA A 291 -22.75 -0.94 6.80
N GLN A 292 -22.45 0.37 6.86
CA GLN A 292 -23.44 1.41 6.60
C GLN A 292 -23.97 1.33 5.17
N GLU A 293 -23.08 1.31 4.18
CA GLU A 293 -23.45 1.21 2.76
C GLU A 293 -24.26 -0.07 2.47
N ALA A 294 -23.87 -1.21 3.06
CA ALA A 294 -24.59 -2.46 2.95
C ALA A 294 -25.97 -2.38 3.61
N SER A 295 -26.07 -1.77 4.79
CA SER A 295 -27.34 -1.63 5.50
C SER A 295 -28.36 -0.81 4.72
N GLU A 296 -27.91 0.32 4.15
CA GLU A 296 -28.75 1.21 3.34
C GLU A 296 -29.26 0.52 2.07
N LYS A 297 -28.47 -0.38 1.46
CA LYS A 297 -28.79 -0.98 0.15
C LYS A 297 -29.45 -2.36 0.24
N LEU A 298 -29.14 -3.13 1.27
CA LEU A 298 -29.72 -4.46 1.48
C LEU A 298 -31.01 -4.41 2.31
N GLY A 299 -31.30 -3.28 2.98
CA GLY A 299 -32.52 -3.08 3.76
C GLY A 299 -32.56 -3.84 5.09
N ALA A 300 -31.42 -4.38 5.53
CA ALA A 300 -31.24 -5.03 6.83
C ALA A 300 -30.06 -4.38 7.56
N ALA A 301 -30.09 -4.34 8.89
CA ALA A 301 -28.93 -3.87 9.66
C ALA A 301 -27.78 -4.87 9.50
N VAL A 302 -26.68 -4.41 8.91
CA VAL A 302 -25.44 -5.18 8.73
C VAL A 302 -24.39 -4.63 9.69
N ASP A 303 -23.72 -5.53 10.40
CA ASP A 303 -22.57 -5.20 11.23
C ASP A 303 -21.35 -6.04 10.80
N ILE A 304 -20.17 -5.45 10.89
CA ILE A 304 -18.91 -6.09 10.48
C ILE A 304 -17.86 -5.83 11.56
N ASP A 305 -17.49 -6.89 12.29
CA ASP A 305 -16.45 -6.85 13.31
C ASP A 305 -15.13 -7.42 12.78
N VAL A 306 -14.09 -6.58 12.71
CA VAL A 306 -12.73 -7.01 12.41
C VAL A 306 -11.86 -7.15 13.67
N MET A 307 -12.35 -6.71 14.83
CA MET A 307 -11.60 -6.66 16.08
C MET A 307 -11.64 -7.98 16.83
N GLY A 308 -12.82 -8.57 17.03
CA GLY A 308 -12.98 -9.82 17.78
C GLY A 308 -12.12 -10.96 17.21
N PRO A 309 -12.27 -11.30 15.92
CA PRO A 309 -11.52 -12.39 15.31
C PRO A 309 -10.01 -12.17 15.27
N THR A 310 -9.57 -10.91 15.09
CA THR A 310 -8.14 -10.60 15.03
C THR A 310 -7.46 -10.64 16.39
N GLN A 311 -8.20 -10.65 17.50
CA GLN A 311 -7.67 -10.71 18.86
C GLN A 311 -7.73 -12.12 19.50
N ALA A 312 -8.16 -13.15 18.75
CA ALA A 312 -8.38 -14.50 19.28
C ALA A 312 -7.15 -15.14 19.99
N PHE A 313 -5.93 -14.66 19.73
CA PHE A 313 -4.71 -15.12 20.40
C PHE A 313 -4.48 -14.55 21.81
N ASP A 314 -5.27 -13.56 22.27
CA ASP A 314 -5.10 -12.93 23.60
C ASP A 314 -5.88 -13.63 24.73
N ALA A 315 -6.29 -14.89 24.53
CA ALA A 315 -6.98 -15.67 25.55
C ALA A 315 -6.23 -15.72 26.90
N GLY A 316 -4.89 -15.67 26.88
CA GLY A 316 -4.07 -15.61 28.10
C GLY A 316 -4.06 -14.23 28.80
N GLY A 317 -4.24 -13.13 28.07
CA GLY A 317 -4.49 -11.81 28.64
C GLY A 317 -5.87 -11.76 29.29
N SER A 318 -6.89 -12.19 28.55
CA SER A 318 -8.27 -12.26 29.02
C SER A 318 -8.45 -13.16 30.24
N ALA A 319 -7.80 -14.33 30.27
CA ALA A 319 -7.84 -15.24 31.42
C ALA A 319 -7.21 -14.62 32.67
N ARG A 320 -6.10 -13.88 32.52
CA ARG A 320 -5.47 -13.15 33.64
C ARG A 320 -6.35 -12.00 34.12
N ALA A 321 -6.91 -11.21 33.21
CA ALA A 321 -7.83 -10.13 33.55
C ALA A 321 -9.06 -10.68 34.30
N LEU A 322 -9.64 -11.79 33.84
CA LEU A 322 -10.74 -12.48 34.51
C LEU A 322 -10.33 -12.95 35.92
N ALA A 323 -9.16 -13.56 36.08
CA ALA A 323 -8.65 -13.98 37.38
C ALA A 323 -8.49 -12.78 38.34
N THR A 324 -7.98 -11.65 37.85
CA THR A 324 -7.87 -10.40 38.64
C THR A 324 -9.25 -9.85 39.02
N ILE A 325 -10.22 -9.85 38.12
CA ILE A 325 -11.60 -9.42 38.42
C ILE A 325 -12.21 -10.32 39.49
N VAL A 326 -12.11 -11.64 39.35
CA VAL A 326 -12.63 -12.61 40.34
C VAL A 326 -11.96 -12.43 41.70
N GLN A 327 -10.64 -12.23 41.72
CA GLN A 327 -9.91 -11.95 42.96
C GLN A 327 -10.35 -10.63 43.60
N ALA A 328 -10.56 -9.57 42.81
CA ALA A 328 -11.07 -8.30 43.30
C ALA A 328 -12.47 -8.43 43.89
N TYR A 329 -13.36 -9.22 43.27
CA TYR A 329 -14.68 -9.53 43.83
C TYR A 329 -14.58 -10.31 45.15
N ALA A 330 -13.67 -11.27 45.26
CA ALA A 330 -13.46 -12.01 46.50
C ALA A 330 -12.99 -11.09 47.64
N GLN A 331 -12.03 -10.20 47.36
CA GLN A 331 -11.55 -9.20 48.31
C GLN A 331 -12.64 -8.18 48.70
N ALA A 332 -13.43 -7.72 47.73
CA ALA A 332 -14.54 -6.81 47.98
C ALA A 332 -15.62 -7.45 48.88
N LYS A 333 -15.88 -8.75 48.69
CA LYS A 333 -16.78 -9.53 49.53
C LYS A 333 -16.25 -9.69 50.95
N GLU A 334 -14.95 -9.98 51.11
CA GLU A 334 -14.30 -10.04 52.43
C GLU A 334 -14.33 -8.69 53.16
N ALA A 335 -14.18 -7.59 52.42
CA ALA A 335 -14.28 -6.22 52.93
C ALA A 335 -15.73 -5.76 53.24
N GLY A 336 -16.74 -6.59 52.96
CA GLY A 336 -18.14 -6.28 53.22
C GLY A 336 -18.75 -5.23 52.29
N LEU A 337 -18.15 -4.99 51.12
CA LEU A 337 -18.70 -4.06 50.13
C LEU A 337 -19.96 -4.65 49.49
N ALA A 338 -20.99 -3.81 49.33
CA ALA A 338 -22.22 -4.21 48.64
C ALA A 338 -21.93 -4.54 47.16
N PRO A 339 -22.51 -5.62 46.59
CA PRO A 339 -22.28 -6.01 45.19
C PRO A 339 -22.54 -4.89 44.19
N THR A 340 -23.55 -4.05 44.46
CA THR A 340 -23.92 -2.89 43.64
C THR A 340 -22.80 -1.85 43.52
N VAL A 341 -21.91 -1.72 44.51
CA VAL A 341 -20.77 -0.80 44.49
C VAL A 341 -19.66 -1.34 43.60
N VAL A 342 -19.44 -2.66 43.61
CA VAL A 342 -18.46 -3.33 42.75
C VAL A 342 -18.92 -3.32 41.29
N ASP A 343 -20.20 -3.60 41.05
CA ASP A 343 -20.79 -3.54 39.71
C ASP A 343 -20.76 -2.11 39.15
N ALA A 344 -21.01 -1.09 39.98
CA ALA A 344 -20.87 0.30 39.57
C ALA A 344 -19.41 0.70 39.27
N ALA A 345 -18.44 0.12 39.96
CA ALA A 345 -17.02 0.36 39.69
C ALA A 345 -16.57 -0.31 38.38
N LEU A 346 -17.04 -1.53 38.09
CA LEU A 346 -16.77 -2.22 36.83
C LEU A 346 -17.51 -1.60 35.65
N ALA A 347 -18.73 -1.10 35.85
CA ALA A 347 -19.45 -0.35 34.82
C ALA A 347 -18.73 0.96 34.42
N ARG A 348 -17.87 1.52 35.29
CA ARG A 348 -16.99 2.64 34.94
C ARG A 348 -15.74 2.23 34.15
N LEU A 349 -15.39 0.95 34.16
CA LEU A 349 -14.33 0.37 33.33
C LEU A 349 -14.84 -0.05 31.94
N ASP A 350 -16.16 -0.10 31.75
CA ASP A 350 -16.79 -0.40 30.46
C ASP A 350 -16.86 0.90 29.63
N TRP A 351 -15.82 1.13 28.83
CA TRP A 351 -15.75 2.26 27.90
C TRP A 351 -16.65 1.92 26.69
N LYS A 352 -17.93 2.28 26.81
CA LYS A 352 -18.86 2.29 25.68
C LYS A 352 -18.51 3.37 24.66
#